data_AF-A0A7K2M823-F1
#
_entry.id   AF-A0A7K2M823-F1
#
_cell.length_a   1.000
_cell.length_b   1.000
_cell.length_c   1.000
_cell.angle_alpha   90.00
_cell.angle_beta   90.00
_cell.angle_gamma   90.00
#
_symmetry.space_group_name_H-M   'P 1'
#
loop_
_entity.id
_entity.type
_entity.pdbx_description
1 polymer ?
#
loop_
_entity_poly.entity_id
_entity_poly.type
_entity_poly.pdbx_seq_one_letter_code
_entity_poly.pdbx_strand_id
1 'polypeptide(L)'
;MTEAVFRETTAEPRTQSVPLSHLSLELGHLYMEDFEAGPRRLREHFAQVGPWVAAARAAAEARAGGRRPRISTCFLIDDYFTRFSSPAELVPLLLAEADRAGLEIDYLARESGCAVTGTVPVAQAVAARIVESPPPGSYGNRPPAAQT
;
A
#
# COMPACT_ATOMS: atom_id res chain seq x y z
N MET A 1 -24.38 -16.09 14.23
CA MET A 1 -23.69 -15.06 13.41
C MET A 1 -22.23 -15.42 13.41
N THR A 2 -21.66 -15.77 12.26
CA THR A 2 -20.24 -16.10 12.13
C THR A 2 -19.48 -14.80 11.95
N GLU A 3 -18.70 -14.42 12.96
CA GLU A 3 -17.88 -13.21 12.93
C GLU A 3 -16.79 -13.40 11.86
N ALA A 4 -16.80 -12.55 10.82
CA ALA A 4 -15.81 -12.64 9.75
C ALA A 4 -14.46 -12.11 10.26
N VAL A 5 -13.52 -13.02 10.50
CA VAL A 5 -12.18 -12.66 10.95
C VAL A 5 -11.32 -12.32 9.73
N PHE A 6 -10.86 -11.07 9.66
CA PHE A 6 -9.85 -10.66 8.69
C PHE A 6 -8.54 -11.42 8.95
N ARG A 7 -8.05 -12.14 7.93
CA ARG A 7 -6.74 -12.79 7.92
C ARG A 7 -5.97 -12.35 6.69
N GLU A 8 -4.73 -11.90 6.90
CA GLU A 8 -3.81 -11.52 5.83
C GLU A 8 -2.99 -12.76 5.43
N THR A 9 -3.03 -13.17 4.16
CA THR A 9 -2.34 -14.39 3.66
C THR A 9 -0.81 -14.33 3.84
N THR A 10 -0.26 -13.12 4.00
CA THR A 10 1.15 -12.82 4.28
C THR A 10 1.49 -12.77 5.78
N ALA A 11 0.50 -12.79 6.68
CA ALA A 11 0.73 -12.71 8.12
C ALA A 11 1.21 -14.03 8.76
N GLU A 12 1.17 -15.15 8.04
CA GLU A 12 1.77 -16.41 8.46
C GLU A 12 3.11 -16.61 7.71
N PRO A 13 4.28 -16.44 8.38
CA PRO A 13 5.58 -16.59 7.73
C PRO A 13 5.75 -18.04 7.27
N ARG A 14 5.81 -18.25 5.94
CA ARG A 14 6.10 -19.55 5.33
C ARG A 14 7.14 -19.40 4.23
N THR A 15 8.18 -20.22 4.28
CA THR A 15 9.16 -20.31 3.19
C THR A 15 8.58 -21.18 2.08
N GLN A 16 8.12 -20.56 1.00
CA GLN A 16 7.57 -21.25 -0.17
C GLN A 16 8.21 -20.75 -1.46
N SER A 17 8.50 -21.66 -2.39
CA SER A 17 8.92 -21.31 -3.75
C SER A 17 7.71 -20.84 -4.54
N VAL A 18 7.34 -19.58 -4.40
CA VAL A 18 6.33 -18.96 -5.27
C VAL A 18 6.98 -18.62 -6.61
N PRO A 19 6.32 -18.89 -7.74
CA PRO A 19 6.78 -18.37 -9.01
C PRO A 19 6.68 -16.84 -8.96
N LEU A 20 7.80 -16.17 -8.67
CA LEU A 20 7.90 -14.71 -8.56
C LEU A 20 7.22 -14.05 -9.75
N SER A 21 6.51 -12.95 -9.53
CA SER A 21 6.06 -12.12 -10.65
C SER A 21 7.30 -11.69 -11.43
N HIS A 22 7.20 -11.71 -12.76
CA HIS A 22 8.27 -11.18 -13.59
C HIS A 22 8.36 -9.65 -13.43
N LEU A 23 7.26 -9.03 -12.99
CA LEU A 23 7.14 -7.61 -12.69
C LEU A 23 6.07 -7.39 -11.60
N SER A 24 6.40 -6.62 -10.56
CA SER A 24 5.42 -6.06 -9.63
C SER A 24 5.32 -4.55 -9.87
N LEU A 25 4.09 -4.05 -9.99
CA LEU A 25 3.79 -2.65 -10.28
C LEU A 25 3.08 -2.03 -9.07
N GLU A 26 3.80 -1.18 -8.35
CA GLU A 26 3.17 -0.26 -7.40
C GLU A 26 2.60 0.92 -8.20
N LEU A 27 1.29 1.10 -8.14
CA LEU A 27 0.53 2.00 -9.00
C LEU A 27 0.30 3.37 -8.38
N GLY A 28 0.45 3.46 -7.06
CA GLY A 28 0.24 4.69 -6.32
C GLY A 28 0.00 4.43 -4.84
N HIS A 29 -0.11 5.53 -4.12
CA HIS A 29 -0.43 5.57 -2.69
C HIS A 29 -1.84 6.12 -2.56
N LEU A 30 -2.66 5.46 -1.76
CA LEU A 30 -3.99 5.92 -1.39
C LEU A 30 -3.90 6.52 0.00
N TYR A 31 -4.20 7.82 0.06
CA TYR A 31 -4.25 8.56 1.32
C TYR A 31 -5.68 8.61 1.84
N MET A 32 -5.83 9.04 3.10
CA MET A 32 -7.15 9.19 3.73
C MET A 32 -8.08 10.10 2.92
N GLU A 33 -7.53 11.19 2.39
CA GLU A 33 -8.25 12.20 1.62
C GLU A 33 -8.89 11.62 0.35
N ASP A 34 -8.28 10.58 -0.23
CA ASP A 34 -8.84 9.88 -1.40
C ASP A 34 -10.10 9.10 -1.04
N PHE A 35 -10.15 8.54 0.18
CA PHE A 35 -11.35 7.86 0.70
C PHE A 35 -12.43 8.85 1.13
N GLU A 36 -12.06 9.97 1.76
CA GLU A 36 -12.99 11.04 2.14
C GLU A 36 -13.66 11.70 0.93
N ALA A 37 -12.91 11.86 -0.17
CA ALA A 37 -13.43 12.37 -1.43
C ALA A 37 -14.43 11.41 -2.11
N GLY A 38 -14.49 10.16 -1.65
CA GLY A 38 -15.52 9.18 -2.00
C GLY A 38 -15.28 8.38 -3.29
N PRO A 39 -16.18 7.43 -3.60
CA PRO A 39 -15.96 6.41 -4.64
C PRO A 39 -15.68 6.95 -6.05
N ARG A 40 -16.31 8.07 -6.42
CA ARG A 40 -16.11 8.69 -7.74
C ARG A 40 -14.66 9.15 -7.92
N ARG A 41 -14.05 9.72 -6.87
CA ARG A 41 -12.66 10.18 -6.91
C ARG A 41 -11.70 9.01 -7.09
N LEU A 42 -11.92 7.92 -6.36
CA LEU A 42 -11.13 6.69 -6.50
C LEU A 42 -11.20 6.15 -7.93
N ARG A 43 -12.40 6.06 -8.51
CA ARG A 43 -12.57 5.61 -9.90
C ARG A 43 -11.86 6.50 -10.91
N GLU A 44 -11.95 7.83 -10.75
CA GLU A 44 -11.24 8.78 -11.60
C GLU A 44 -9.73 8.61 -11.50
N HIS A 45 -9.22 8.38 -10.29
CA HIS A 45 -7.81 8.10 -10.06
C HIS A 45 -7.37 6.80 -10.75
N PHE A 46 -8.10 5.71 -10.59
CA PHE A 46 -7.80 4.43 -11.23
C PHE A 46 -7.82 4.51 -12.76
N ALA A 47 -8.78 5.26 -13.34
CA ALA A 47 -8.85 5.49 -14.78
C ALA A 47 -7.61 6.26 -15.30
N GLN A 48 -7.06 7.20 -14.52
CA GLN A 48 -5.84 7.92 -14.87
C GLN A 48 -4.58 7.03 -14.81
N VAL A 49 -4.59 6.03 -13.94
CA VAL A 49 -3.48 5.07 -13.78
C VAL A 49 -3.46 4.02 -14.90
N GLY A 50 -4.63 3.62 -15.41
CA GLY A 50 -4.78 2.57 -16.43
C GLY A 50 -3.80 2.63 -17.62
N PRO A 51 -3.59 3.79 -18.28
CA PRO A 51 -2.63 3.92 -19.39
C PRO A 51 -1.19 3.53 -19.02
N TRP A 52 -0.75 3.82 -17.79
CA TRP A 52 0.58 3.45 -17.30
C TRP A 52 0.72 1.94 -17.11
N VAL A 53 -0.33 1.30 -16.60
CA VAL A 53 -0.39 -0.17 -16.47
C VAL A 53 -0.33 -0.83 -17.85
N ALA A 54 -1.09 -0.32 -18.82
CA ALA A 54 -1.08 -0.84 -20.18
C ALA A 54 0.33 -0.73 -20.81
N ALA A 55 1.01 0.40 -20.63
CA ALA A 55 2.37 0.59 -21.10
C ALA A 55 3.37 -0.39 -20.45
N ALA A 56 3.27 -0.58 -19.13
CA ALA A 56 4.11 -1.54 -18.41
C ALA A 56 3.86 -2.99 -18.86
N ARG A 57 2.60 -3.36 -19.11
CA ARG A 57 2.23 -4.69 -19.64
C ARG A 57 2.84 -4.92 -21.02
N ALA A 58 2.70 -3.97 -21.94
CA ALA A 58 3.28 -4.06 -23.28
C ALA A 58 4.83 -4.20 -23.22
N ALA A 59 5.48 -3.43 -22.35
CA ALA A 59 6.94 -3.50 -22.17
C ALA A 59 7.40 -4.84 -21.57
N ALA A 60 6.61 -5.44 -20.68
CA ALA A 60 6.90 -6.76 -20.12
C ALA A 60 6.67 -7.89 -21.13
N GLU A 61 5.62 -7.79 -21.95
CA GLU A 61 5.32 -8.75 -23.02
C GLU A 61 6.42 -8.77 -24.09
N ALA A 62 6.89 -7.59 -24.51
CA ALA A 62 8.00 -7.46 -25.44
C ALA A 62 9.28 -8.14 -24.91
N ARG A 63 9.58 -7.98 -23.62
CA ARG A 63 10.73 -8.62 -22.97
C ARG A 63 10.57 -10.14 -22.79
N ALA A 64 9.34 -10.62 -22.65
CA ALA A 64 9.07 -12.02 -22.38
C ALA A 64 9.25 -12.94 -23.61
N GLY A 65 9.49 -12.37 -24.80
CA GLY A 65 9.88 -13.12 -26.00
C GLY A 65 8.83 -14.14 -26.43
N GLY A 66 7.55 -13.76 -26.40
CA GLY A 66 6.41 -14.63 -26.76
C GLY A 66 5.84 -15.46 -25.61
N ARG A 67 6.39 -15.34 -24.39
CA ARG A 67 5.76 -15.90 -23.18
C ARG A 67 4.87 -14.86 -22.52
N ARG A 68 3.80 -15.30 -21.84
CA ARG A 68 2.95 -14.39 -21.05
C ARG A 68 3.70 -13.96 -19.78
N PRO A 69 4.05 -12.67 -19.60
CA PRO A 69 4.66 -12.21 -18.35
C PRO A 69 3.66 -12.35 -17.20
N ARG A 70 4.17 -12.62 -16.00
CA ARG A 70 3.38 -12.60 -14.76
C ARG A 70 3.58 -11.23 -14.15
N ILE A 71 2.53 -10.44 -14.12
CA ILE A 71 2.56 -9.05 -13.66
C ILE A 71 1.57 -8.97 -12.50
N SER A 72 2.03 -8.46 -11.36
CA SER A 72 1.17 -8.14 -10.23
C SER A 72 1.05 -6.62 -10.07
N THR A 73 -0.15 -6.11 -9.79
CA THR A 73 -0.42 -4.71 -9.50
C THR A 73 -0.76 -4.51 -8.03
N CYS A 74 -0.32 -3.39 -7.45
CA CYS A 74 -0.69 -3.01 -6.10
C CYS A 74 -0.86 -1.52 -5.90
N PHE A 75 -1.60 -1.19 -4.85
CA PHE A 75 -1.60 0.13 -4.23
C PHE A 75 -1.09 -0.01 -2.80
N LEU A 76 -0.38 1.03 -2.35
CA LEU A 76 -0.06 1.22 -0.95
C LEU A 76 -1.17 2.04 -0.30
N ILE A 77 -1.59 1.66 0.89
CA ILE A 77 -2.52 2.42 1.72
C ILE A 77 -1.72 3.08 2.84
N ASP A 78 -1.71 4.40 2.86
CA ASP A 78 -1.21 5.16 4.01
C ASP A 78 -2.28 5.14 5.11
N ASP A 79 -1.99 4.40 6.19
CA ASP A 79 -2.86 4.23 7.33
C ASP A 79 -2.19 4.60 8.66
N TYR A 80 -1.12 5.39 8.62
CA TYR A 80 -0.38 5.79 9.81
C TYR A 80 -1.15 6.73 10.74
N PHE A 81 -1.98 7.62 10.18
CA PHE A 81 -2.43 8.80 10.91
C PHE A 81 -3.90 8.79 11.36
N THR A 82 -4.75 7.89 10.85
CA THR A 82 -6.18 7.82 11.26
C THR A 82 -6.84 6.50 10.88
N ARG A 83 -7.71 5.98 11.78
CA ARG A 83 -8.65 4.88 11.46
C ARG A 83 -10.04 5.47 11.21
N PHE A 84 -10.38 5.67 9.95
CA PHE A 84 -11.68 6.24 9.52
C PHE A 84 -12.76 5.16 9.33
N SER A 85 -12.38 3.96 8.90
CA SER A 85 -13.30 2.86 8.61
C SER A 85 -12.54 1.53 8.74
N SER A 86 -13.25 0.41 8.63
CA SER A 86 -12.66 -0.92 8.70
C SER A 86 -12.20 -1.41 7.32
N PRO A 87 -11.19 -2.29 7.24
CA PRO A 87 -10.83 -2.95 5.98
C PRO A 87 -12.01 -3.70 5.33
N ALA A 88 -12.94 -4.21 6.14
CA ALA A 88 -14.13 -4.90 5.66
C ALA A 88 -15.07 -3.99 4.85
N GLU A 89 -15.02 -2.68 5.07
CA GLU A 89 -15.81 -1.68 4.34
C GLU A 89 -15.01 -1.06 3.18
N LEU A 90 -13.74 -0.71 3.43
CA LEU A 90 -12.92 0.00 2.45
C LEU A 90 -12.44 -0.91 1.30
N VAL A 91 -12.03 -2.15 1.60
CA VAL A 91 -11.47 -3.04 0.56
C VAL A 91 -12.50 -3.39 -0.51
N PRO A 92 -13.75 -3.79 -0.19
CA PRO A 92 -14.75 -4.03 -1.24
C PRO A 92 -15.05 -2.79 -2.08
N LEU A 93 -15.13 -1.61 -1.46
CA LEU A 93 -15.37 -0.34 -2.15
C LEU A 93 -14.24 -0.01 -3.13
N LEU A 94 -13.00 -0.13 -2.67
CA LEU A 94 -11.80 0.11 -3.48
C LEU A 94 -11.75 -0.82 -4.70
N LEU A 95 -11.90 -2.13 -4.47
CA LEU A 95 -11.84 -3.13 -5.55
C LEU A 95 -12.99 -2.95 -6.55
N ALA A 96 -14.19 -2.58 -6.08
CA ALA A 96 -15.32 -2.30 -6.96
C ALA A 96 -15.10 -1.08 -7.86
N GLU A 97 -14.51 0.00 -7.33
CA GLU A 97 -14.21 1.18 -8.14
C GLU A 97 -13.03 0.96 -9.10
N ALA A 98 -12.06 0.14 -8.71
CA ALA A 98 -10.97 -0.28 -9.61
C ALA A 98 -11.51 -1.11 -10.78
N ASP A 99 -12.38 -2.09 -10.51
CA ASP A 99 -13.06 -2.90 -11.53
C ASP A 99 -13.88 -2.02 -12.50
N ARG A 100 -14.64 -1.05 -11.97
CA ARG A 100 -15.38 -0.06 -12.77
C ARG A 100 -14.47 0.80 -13.66
N ALA A 101 -13.23 1.02 -13.26
CA ALA A 101 -12.23 1.73 -14.05
C ALA A 101 -11.45 0.81 -15.02
N GLY A 102 -11.72 -0.49 -15.01
CA GLY A 102 -10.97 -1.49 -15.79
C GLY A 102 -9.57 -1.75 -15.26
N LEU A 103 -9.32 -1.50 -13.97
CA LEU A 103 -8.04 -1.69 -13.31
C LEU A 103 -8.10 -2.91 -12.38
N GLU A 104 -7.28 -3.91 -12.66
CA GLU A 104 -7.06 -5.04 -11.76
C GLU A 104 -6.04 -4.65 -10.68
N ILE A 105 -6.34 -4.95 -9.41
CA ILE A 105 -5.45 -4.77 -8.26
C ILE A 105 -5.24 -6.15 -7.64
N ASP A 106 -4.03 -6.70 -7.77
CA ASP A 106 -3.70 -8.04 -7.28
C ASP A 106 -3.52 -8.10 -5.76
N TYR A 107 -2.98 -7.03 -5.17
CA TYR A 107 -2.82 -6.93 -3.72
C TYR A 107 -2.78 -5.48 -3.23
N LEU A 108 -3.04 -5.30 -1.94
CA LEU A 108 -2.91 -4.03 -1.24
C LEU A 108 -1.76 -4.16 -0.25
N ALA A 109 -0.85 -3.20 -0.26
CA ALA A 109 0.16 -3.04 0.76
C ALA A 109 -0.34 -2.02 1.79
N ARG A 110 -0.08 -2.26 3.08
CA ARG A 110 -0.34 -1.28 4.14
C ARG A 110 0.96 -0.63 4.54
N GLU A 111 0.99 0.69 4.58
CA GLU A 111 2.21 1.42 4.94
C GLU A 111 2.61 1.16 6.40
N SER A 112 1.63 1.07 7.32
CA SER A 112 1.86 0.61 8.69
C SER A 112 2.01 -0.91 8.85
N GLY A 113 1.98 -1.68 7.76
CA GLY A 113 2.04 -3.15 7.77
C GLY A 113 3.31 -3.72 8.43
N CYS A 114 4.36 -2.91 8.52
CA CYS A 114 5.60 -3.22 9.24
C CYS A 114 5.58 -2.69 10.70
N ALA A 115 4.49 -2.88 11.45
CA ALA A 115 4.48 -2.50 12.87
C ALA A 115 5.32 -3.46 13.73
N VAL A 116 5.30 -4.77 13.43
CA VAL A 116 6.01 -5.82 14.17
C VAL A 116 6.55 -6.89 13.21
N THR A 117 7.83 -7.25 13.32
CA THR A 117 8.44 -8.41 12.65
C THR A 117 8.96 -9.40 13.69
N GLY A 118 8.31 -10.55 13.83
CA GLY A 118 8.58 -11.49 14.92
C GLY A 118 8.35 -10.84 16.29
N THR A 119 9.40 -10.72 17.10
CA THR A 119 9.36 -10.02 18.40
C THR A 119 9.83 -8.57 18.31
N VAL A 120 10.17 -8.07 17.12
CA VAL A 120 10.73 -6.73 16.94
C VAL A 120 9.61 -5.75 16.61
N PRO A 121 9.32 -4.78 17.49
CA PRO A 121 8.39 -3.70 17.21
C PRO A 121 9.09 -2.70 16.27
N VAL A 122 8.99 -2.93 14.96
CA VAL A 122 9.74 -2.20 13.92
C VAL A 122 9.43 -0.72 13.95
N ALA A 123 8.17 -0.34 14.16
CA ALA A 123 7.78 1.06 14.29
C ALA A 123 8.50 1.75 15.46
N GLN A 124 8.62 1.09 16.61
CA GLN A 124 9.33 1.59 17.79
C GLN A 124 10.84 1.64 17.54
N ALA A 125 11.39 0.66 16.81
CA ALA A 125 12.80 0.64 16.43
C ALA A 125 13.17 1.76 15.43
N VAL A 126 12.25 2.13 14.53
CA VAL A 126 12.40 3.26 13.60
C VAL A 126 12.21 4.59 14.34
N ALA A 127 11.17 4.71 15.17
CA ALA A 127 10.91 5.90 15.97
C ALA A 127 12.12 6.29 16.84
N ALA A 128 12.80 5.31 17.45
CA ALA A 128 14.03 5.53 18.22
C ALA A 128 15.23 6.02 17.38
N ARG A 129 15.14 5.99 16.04
CA ARG A 129 16.21 6.36 15.09
C ARG A 129 15.88 7.58 14.25
N ILE A 130 14.68 8.14 14.35
CA ILE A 130 14.35 9.42 13.73
C ILE A 130 15.13 10.49 14.49
N VAL A 131 16.12 11.08 13.82
CA VAL A 131 16.88 12.21 14.36
C VAL A 131 16.09 13.48 14.07
N GLU A 132 15.82 14.27 15.10
CA GLU A 132 15.03 15.49 14.99
C GLU A 132 15.76 16.54 14.15
N SER A 133 15.10 17.05 13.10
CA SER A 133 15.61 18.20 12.34
C SER A 133 15.30 19.48 13.11
N PRO A 134 16.30 20.31 13.46
CA PRO A 134 16.06 21.58 14.13
C PRO A 134 15.26 22.53 13.23
N PRO A 135 14.33 23.33 13.78
CA PRO A 135 13.67 24.40 13.03
C PRO A 135 14.70 25.38 12.45
N PRO A 136 14.46 25.93 11.24
CA PRO A 136 15.34 26.95 10.65
C PRO A 136 15.57 28.12 11.62
N GLY A 137 16.83 28.41 11.94
CA GLY A 137 17.23 29.50 12.84
C GLY A 137 17.33 29.14 14.33
N SER A 138 17.14 27.88 14.71
CA SER A 138 17.34 27.43 16.10
C SER A 138 18.80 27.03 16.40
N TYR A 139 19.18 27.07 17.68
CA TYR A 139 20.49 26.62 18.17
C TYR A 139 20.62 25.09 18.30
N GLY A 140 19.70 24.33 17.71
CA GLY A 140 19.75 22.86 17.71
C GLY A 140 19.31 22.17 19.00
N ASN A 141 18.79 22.90 20.00
CA ASN A 141 18.33 22.32 21.26
C ASN A 141 16.80 22.35 21.38
N ARG A 142 16.19 21.18 21.58
CA ARG A 142 14.78 20.97 21.95
C ARG A 142 14.69 19.79 22.93
N PRO A 143 13.75 19.77 23.90
CA PRO A 143 13.41 18.53 24.61
C PRO A 143 12.99 17.43 23.63
N PRO A 144 13.22 16.14 23.95
CA PRO A 144 12.86 15.02 23.08
C PRO A 144 11.41 15.10 22.60
N ALA A 145 11.10 14.69 21.37
CA ALA A 145 9.76 14.75 20.78
C ALA A 145 8.65 14.07 21.60
N ALA A 146 9.01 13.18 22.53
CA ALA A 146 8.09 12.55 23.48
C ALA A 146 7.76 13.39 24.73
N GLN A 147 8.34 14.59 24.87
CA GLN A 147 8.18 15.50 25.99
C GLN A 147 7.68 16.85 25.48
N THR A 148 6.49 17.25 25.92
CA THR A 148 5.90 18.59 25.67
C THR A 148 6.40 19.61 26.68
#